data_AF-A0A921K434-F1
#
_entry.id   AF-A0A921K434-F1
#
_cell.length_a   1.000
_cell.length_b   1.000
_cell.length_c   1.000
_cell.angle_alpha   90.00
_cell.angle_beta   90.00
_cell.angle_gamma   90.00
#
_symmetry.space_group_name_H-M   'P 1'
#
loop_
_entity.id
_entity.type
_entity.pdbx_description
1 polymer ?
#
loop_
_entity_poly.entity_id
_entity_poly.type
_entity_poly.pdbx_seq_one_letter_code
_entity_poly.pdbx_strand_id
1 'polypeptide(L)' 'MIPPKIEESTKEERRVFVIDAWKCLHDCELCGKCRVLKGKDAETLYADYIEGKRTYMDVTLDIRNNNYR' A
#
# COMPACT_ATOMS: atom_id res chain seq x y z
N MET A 1 -1.65 -3.13 -12.31
CA MET A 1 -0.46 -3.73 -11.68
C MET A 1 -0.91 -4.75 -10.66
N ILE A 2 -0.20 -5.88 -10.53
CA ILE A 2 -0.55 -6.96 -9.60
C ILE A 2 0.41 -6.84 -8.40
N PRO A 3 -0.09 -6.84 -7.14
CA PRO A 3 0.78 -6.85 -5.98
C PRO A 3 1.66 -8.11 -5.95
N PRO A 4 2.99 -7.99 -5.80
CA PRO A 4 3.86 -9.14 -5.60
C PRO A 4 3.40 -10.03 -4.43
N LYS A 5 3.37 -11.35 -4.62
CA LYS A 5 3.07 -12.29 -3.54
C LYS A 5 4.23 -12.36 -2.55
N ILE A 6 3.92 -12.58 -1.27
CA ILE A 6 4.94 -12.59 -0.22
C ILE A 6 5.91 -13.77 -0.39
N GLU A 7 5.41 -14.94 -0.80
CA GLU A 7 6.24 -16.14 -0.94
C GLU A 7 7.19 -16.08 -2.14
N GLU A 8 6.86 -15.25 -3.14
CA GLU A 8 7.53 -15.20 -4.44
C GLU A 8 8.31 -13.89 -4.65
N SER A 9 8.36 -13.01 -3.65
CA SER A 9 8.98 -11.68 -3.79
C SER A 9 9.87 -11.30 -2.62
N THR A 10 10.78 -10.38 -2.90
CA THR A 10 11.63 -9.71 -1.92
C THR A 10 10.90 -8.54 -1.26
N LYS A 11 11.46 -8.07 -0.14
CA LYS A 11 11.04 -6.84 0.54
C LYS A 11 11.11 -5.61 -0.39
N GLU A 12 12.19 -5.50 -1.16
CA GLU A 12 12.42 -4.35 -2.05
C GLU A 12 11.40 -4.31 -3.19
N GLU A 13 11.08 -5.46 -3.80
CA GLU A 13 10.04 -5.54 -4.85
C GLU A 13 8.67 -5.09 -4.33
N ARG A 14 8.31 -5.49 -3.11
CA ARG A 14 7.06 -5.04 -2.47
C ARG A 14 7.08 -3.55 -2.16
N ARG A 15 8.22 -3.03 -1.69
CA ARG A 15 8.42 -1.60 -1.41
C ARG A 15 8.28 -0.76 -2.69
N VAL A 16 8.97 -1.14 -3.76
CA VAL A 16 8.88 -0.47 -5.07
C VAL A 16 7.44 -0.52 -5.60
N PHE A 17 6.77 -1.66 -5.48
CA PHE A 17 5.36 -1.78 -5.86
C PHE A 17 4.47 -0.81 -5.07
N VAL A 18 4.63 -0.71 -3.74
CA VAL A 18 3.84 0.20 -2.90
C VAL A 18 4.07 1.66 -3.33
N ILE A 19 5.33 2.06 -3.52
CA ILE A 19 5.67 3.42 -3.94
C ILE A 19 5.02 3.75 -5.30
N ASP A 20 5.13 2.86 -6.29
CA ASP A 20 4.56 3.10 -7.61
C ASP A 20 3.02 3.08 -7.60
N ALA A 21 2.42 2.14 -6.86
CA ALA A 21 0.97 2.03 -6.71
C ALA A 21 0.38 3.28 -6.03
N TRP A 22 1.09 3.88 -5.09
CA TRP A 22 0.62 5.02 -4.30
C TRP A 22 1.19 6.37 -4.72
N LYS A 23 2.01 6.44 -5.76
CA LYS A 23 2.52 7.71 -6.30
C LYS A 23 1.38 8.68 -6.59
N CYS A 24 1.58 9.95 -6.22
CA CYS A 24 0.63 11.00 -6.52
C CYS A 24 0.50 11.13 -8.04
N LEU A 25 -0.74 11.18 -8.53
CA LEU A 25 -1.01 11.40 -9.96
C LEU A 25 -1.35 12.86 -10.26
N HIS A 26 -1.33 13.74 -9.24
CA HIS A 26 -1.71 15.16 -9.33
C HIS A 26 -3.13 15.43 -9.85
N ASP A 27 -3.93 14.38 -10.02
CA ASP A 27 -5.36 14.44 -10.34
C ASP A 27 -6.15 13.86 -9.16
N CYS A 28 -6.42 14.72 -8.18
CA CYS A 28 -7.06 14.31 -6.92
C CYS A 28 -8.50 13.83 -7.12
N GLU A 29 -9.21 14.38 -8.10
CA GLU A 29 -10.60 14.01 -8.38
C GLU A 29 -10.69 12.61 -8.98
N LEU A 30 -9.74 12.24 -9.85
CA LEU A 30 -9.73 10.90 -10.45
C LEU A 30 -9.00 9.85 -9.61
N CYS A 31 -7.90 10.20 -8.93
CA CYS A 31 -7.08 9.18 -8.27
C CYS A 31 -7.55 8.81 -6.86
N GLY A 32 -8.10 9.76 -6.09
CA GLY A 32 -8.61 9.53 -4.73
C GLY A 32 -7.59 9.01 -3.69
N LYS A 33 -6.31 8.84 -4.04
CA LYS A 33 -5.31 8.15 -3.20
C LYS A 33 -5.12 8.81 -1.84
N CYS A 34 -5.07 10.13 -1.80
CA CYS A 34 -4.92 10.90 -0.55
C CYS A 34 -6.08 10.64 0.44
N ARG A 35 -7.30 10.40 -0.06
CA ARG A 35 -8.46 10.09 0.80
C ARG A 35 -8.33 8.72 1.46
N VAL A 36 -7.67 7.77 0.80
CA VAL A 36 -7.38 6.45 1.38
C VAL A 36 -6.22 6.54 2.37
N LEU A 37 -5.16 7.26 2.01
CA LEU A 37 -3.96 7.40 2.86
C LEU A 37 -4.18 8.28 4.11
N LYS A 38 -5.16 9.18 4.09
CA LYS A 38 -5.56 10.03 5.24
C LYS A 38 -4.38 10.76 5.92
N GLY A 39 -3.45 11.24 5.11
CA GLY A 39 -2.28 12.00 5.57
C GLY A 39 -1.09 11.15 6.05
N LYS A 40 -1.18 9.82 5.99
CA LYS A 40 -0.03 8.93 6.19
C LYS A 40 0.66 8.62 4.86
N ASP A 41 1.94 8.29 4.90
CA ASP A 41 2.62 7.77 3.71
C ASP A 41 2.23 6.30 3.46
N ALA A 42 2.39 5.87 2.21
CA ALA A 42 2.03 4.52 1.80
C ALA A 42 2.97 3.47 2.41
N GLU A 43 4.25 3.79 2.59
CA GLU A 43 5.22 2.85 3.14
C GLU A 43 4.92 2.48 4.60
N THR A 44 4.49 3.45 5.41
CA THR A 44 4.05 3.25 6.80
C THR A 44 2.79 2.39 6.84
N LEU A 45 1.79 2.73 6.02
CA LEU A 45 0.53 2.00 5.99
C LEU A 45 0.69 0.56 5.47
N TYR A 46 1.60 0.34 4.53
CA TYR A 46 1.89 -0.96 3.94
C TYR A 46 3.09 -1.69 4.54
N ALA A 47 3.59 -1.25 5.70
CA ALA A 47 4.78 -1.83 6.34
C ALA A 47 4.66 -3.36 6.53
N ASP A 48 3.52 -3.85 7.02
CA ASP A 48 3.30 -5.29 7.20
C ASP A 48 3.34 -6.09 5.90
N TYR A 49 2.89 -5.48 4.79
CA TYR A 49 3.01 -6.11 3.47
C TYR A 49 4.47 -6.09 2.98
N ILE A 50 5.16 -4.96 3.13
CA ILE A 50 6.56 -4.79 2.73
C ILE A 50 7.45 -5.80 3.49
N GLU A 51 7.26 -5.94 4.81
CA GLU A 51 7.97 -6.91 5.65
C GLU A 51 7.54 -8.37 5.41
N GLY A 52 6.51 -8.62 4.59
CA GLY A 52 6.05 -9.97 4.27
C GLY A 52 5.26 -10.65 5.39
N LYS A 53 4.60 -9.87 6.27
CA LYS A 53 3.78 -10.39 7.38
C LYS A 53 2.32 -10.65 6.98
N ARG A 54 1.77 -9.85 6.06
CA ARG A 54 0.36 -9.87 5.65
C ARG A 54 0.20 -9.52 4.18
N THR A 55 -0.79 -10.07 3.51
CA THR A 55 -0.98 -9.81 2.08
C THR A 55 -1.34 -8.34 1.81
N TYR A 56 -1.06 -7.86 0.60
CA TYR A 56 -1.44 -6.50 0.18
C TYR A 56 -2.93 -6.21 0.39
N MET A 57 -3.78 -7.23 0.15
CA MET A 57 -5.22 -7.10 0.27
C MET A 57 -5.66 -6.97 1.73
N ASP A 58 -5.09 -7.76 2.64
CA ASP A 58 -5.41 -7.68 4.07
C ASP A 58 -5.08 -6.28 4.63
N VAL A 59 -3.90 -5.76 4.27
CA VAL A 59 -3.47 -4.43 4.68
C VAL A 59 -4.35 -3.35 4.05
N THR A 60 -4.70 -3.47 2.77
CA THR A 60 -5.59 -2.52 2.09
C THR A 60 -6.99 -2.47 2.73
N LEU A 61 -7.53 -3.61 3.14
CA LEU A 61 -8.81 -3.69 3.83
C LEU A 61 -8.76 -3.00 5.20
N ASP A 62 -7.68 -3.19 5.96
CA ASP A 62 -7.51 -2.50 7.25
C ASP A 62 -7.37 -0.99 7.09
N ILE A 63 -6.63 -0.52 6.08
CA ILE A 63 -6.53 0.92 5.77
C ILE A 63 -7.92 1.51 5.49
N ARG A 64 -8.72 0.83 4.65
CA ARG A 64 -10.09 1.26 4.32
C ARG A 64 -11.00 1.28 5.54
N ASN A 65 -10.89 0.27 6.39
CA ASN A 65 -11.69 0.11 7.60
C ASN A 65 -11.19 0.92 8.80
N ASN A 66 -10.09 1.67 8.67
CA ASN A 66 -9.42 2.36 9.78
C ASN A 66 -8.94 1.44 10.91
N ASN A 67 -8.59 0.19 10.58
CA ASN A 67 -8.15 -0.83 11.55
C ASN A 67 -6.62 -0.98 11.61
N TYR A 68 -5.87 0.02 11.14
CA TYR A 68 -4.42 0.05 11.21
C TYR A 68 -3.97 0.72 12.52
N ARG A 69 -3.01 0.10 13.23
CA ARG A 69 -2.45 0.64 14.49
C ARG A 69 -1.40 1.70 14.22
#